data_AF-A0A7K0NB52-F1
#
_entry.id   AF-A0A7K0NB52-F1
#
_cell.length_a   1.000
_cell.length_b   1.000
_cell.length_c   1.000
_cell.angle_alpha   90.00
_cell.angle_beta   90.00
_cell.angle_gamma   90.00
#
_symmetry.space_group_name_H-M   'P 1'
#
loop_
_entity.id
_entity.type
_entity.pdbx_description
1 polymer ?
#
loop_
_entity_poly.entity_id
_entity_poly.type
_entity_poly.pdbx_seq_one_letter_code
_entity_poly.pdbx_strand_id
1 'polypeptide(L)'
;MHTYDKVYINGKWVAPQGQDKAIEVFDSTNEQVMATIPSCNAQDVDAAAKAAATAFLTWSALDVEERAKYMNRIGDGIAARMDELATAISRETGMTKFLSQMIQVGLPI
;
A
#
# COMPACT_ATOMS: atom_id res chain seq x y z
N MET A 1 15.88 -7.42 5.77
CA MET A 1 15.77 -5.98 5.51
C MET A 1 15.38 -5.81 4.04
N HIS A 2 14.25 -5.17 3.77
CA HIS A 2 13.75 -4.93 2.40
C HIS A 2 13.92 -3.45 2.01
N THR A 3 14.33 -3.20 0.78
CA THR A 3 14.41 -1.83 0.25
C THR A 3 13.29 -1.63 -0.75
N TYR A 4 12.34 -0.75 -0.43
CA TYR A 4 11.36 -0.24 -1.37
C TYR A 4 11.89 1.11 -1.87
N ASP A 5 12.29 1.18 -3.13
CA ASP A 5 12.94 2.34 -3.75
C ASP A 5 12.00 3.13 -4.68
N LYS A 6 10.76 2.67 -4.82
CA LYS A 6 9.76 3.19 -5.76
C LYS A 6 8.44 3.45 -5.08
N VAL A 7 7.66 4.35 -5.68
CA VAL A 7 6.26 4.60 -5.35
C VAL A 7 5.35 4.16 -6.48
N TYR A 8 4.10 3.81 -6.16
CA TYR A 8 3.13 3.38 -7.14
C TYR A 8 2.24 4.55 -7.58
N ILE A 9 2.51 5.11 -8.76
CA ILE A 9 1.79 6.26 -9.33
C ILE A 9 1.33 5.91 -10.74
N ASN A 10 0.08 6.25 -11.07
CA ASN A 10 -0.50 6.05 -12.41
C ASN A 10 -0.36 4.60 -12.92
N GLY A 11 -0.63 3.63 -12.05
CA GLY A 11 -0.57 2.21 -12.39
C GLY A 11 0.83 1.63 -12.56
N LYS A 12 1.89 2.32 -12.11
CA LYS A 12 3.28 1.90 -12.29
C LYS A 12 4.13 2.18 -11.05
N TRP A 13 5.12 1.33 -10.82
CA TRP A 13 6.21 1.63 -9.90
C TRP A 13 7.19 2.61 -10.54
N VAL A 14 7.30 3.81 -9.98
CA VAL A 14 8.17 4.89 -10.47
C VAL A 14 9.19 5.29 -9.40
N ALA A 15 10.35 5.79 -9.84
CA ALA A 15 11.30 6.39 -8.90
C ALA A 15 10.69 7.67 -8.31
N PRO A 16 10.85 7.90 -6.99
CA PRO A 16 10.41 9.15 -6.36
C PRO A 16 11.23 10.32 -6.92
N GLN A 17 10.60 11.50 -6.95
CA GLN A 17 11.26 12.77 -7.27
C GLN A 17 11.89 13.40 -6.02
N GLY A 18 11.42 13.02 -4.82
CA GLY A 18 12.12 13.30 -3.58
C GLY A 18 13.55 12.75 -3.56
N GLN A 19 14.49 13.57 -3.10
CA GLN A 19 15.91 13.20 -2.94
C GLN A 19 16.34 13.15 -1.47
N ASP A 20 15.38 13.29 -0.55
CA ASP A 20 15.64 13.21 0.88
C ASP A 20 16.04 11.79 1.28
N LYS A 21 16.67 11.66 2.46
CA LYS A 21 17.06 10.35 3.00
C LYS A 21 15.84 9.42 3.05
N ALA A 22 16.02 8.17 2.64
CA ALA A 22 15.01 7.13 2.79
C ALA A 22 14.56 7.02 4.26
N ILE A 23 13.27 6.76 4.44
CA ILE A 23 12.64 6.60 5.75
C ILE A 23 12.85 5.16 6.19
N GLU A 24 13.38 4.99 7.40
CA GLU A 24 13.58 3.69 8.03
C GLU A 24 12.26 3.21 8.67
N VAL A 25 11.85 1.99 8.35
CA VAL A 25 10.67 1.32 8.93
C VAL A 25 11.16 0.31 9.95
N PHE A 26 10.76 0.51 11.20
CA PHE A 26 11.17 -0.31 12.34
C PHE A 26 10.19 -1.46 12.57
N ASP A 27 10.75 -2.59 12.98
CA ASP A 27 9.98 -3.74 13.44
C ASP A 27 9.59 -3.53 14.91
N SER A 28 8.28 -3.44 15.17
CA SER A 28 7.70 -3.24 16.49
C SER A 28 8.02 -4.36 17.48
N THR A 29 8.55 -5.51 17.03
CA THR A 29 8.88 -6.65 17.90
C THR A 29 10.30 -6.61 18.46
N ASN A 30 11.23 -5.88 17.84
CA ASN A 30 12.65 -5.92 18.18
C ASN A 30 13.42 -4.61 17.94
N GLU A 31 12.74 -3.55 17.50
CA GLU A 31 13.28 -2.22 17.23
C GLU A 31 14.37 -2.18 16.12
N GLN A 32 14.53 -3.24 15.36
CA GLN A 32 15.45 -3.26 14.22
C GLN A 32 14.76 -2.73 12.96
N VAL A 33 15.55 -2.15 12.05
CA VAL A 33 15.05 -1.70 10.75
C VAL A 33 14.65 -2.93 9.91
N MET A 34 13.36 -3.07 9.60
CA MET A 34 12.85 -4.13 8.74
C MET A 34 12.79 -3.74 7.27
N ALA A 35 12.57 -2.46 6.98
CA ALA A 35 12.52 -1.95 5.62
C ALA A 35 12.94 -0.47 5.50
N THR A 36 13.18 -0.01 4.28
CA THR A 36 13.33 1.41 3.95
C THR A 36 12.36 1.78 2.83
N ILE A 37 11.76 2.97 2.91
CA ILE A 37 10.85 3.52 1.90
C ILE A 37 11.36 4.90 1.41
N PRO A 38 11.01 5.35 0.20
CA PRO A 38 11.45 6.66 -0.26
C PRO A 38 10.74 7.79 0.50
N SER A 39 11.47 8.87 0.78
CA SER A 39 10.88 10.12 1.25
C SER A 39 10.37 10.92 0.04
N CYS A 40 9.05 10.87 -0.20
CA CYS A 40 8.41 11.58 -1.31
C CYS A 40 8.30 13.08 -1.03
N ASN A 41 8.31 13.89 -2.09
CA ASN A 41 8.17 15.35 -1.97
C ASN A 41 6.86 15.86 -2.60
N ALA A 42 6.69 17.19 -2.63
CA ALA A 42 5.50 17.83 -3.21
C ALA A 42 5.29 17.51 -4.71
N GLN A 43 6.36 17.23 -5.46
CA GLN A 43 6.26 16.90 -6.90
C GLN A 43 5.72 15.48 -7.11
N ASP A 44 6.08 14.53 -6.23
CA ASP A 44 5.50 13.19 -6.24
C ASP A 44 3.99 13.23 -5.93
N VAL A 45 3.61 14.04 -4.94
CA VAL A 45 2.20 14.27 -4.58
C VAL A 45 1.44 14.91 -5.74
N ASP A 46 1.99 15.94 -6.38
CA ASP A 46 1.37 16.59 -7.54
C ASP A 46 1.21 15.62 -8.73
N ALA A 47 2.22 14.80 -9.02
CA ALA A 47 2.13 13.77 -10.06
C ALA A 47 1.05 12.73 -9.76
N ALA A 48 0.95 12.27 -8.51
CA ALA A 48 -0.09 11.35 -8.07
C ALA A 48 -1.49 11.96 -8.16
N ALA A 49 -1.65 13.21 -7.71
CA ALA A 49 -2.93 13.93 -7.75
C ALA A 49 -3.41 14.17 -9.19
N LYS A 50 -2.52 14.58 -10.10
CA LYS A 50 -2.84 14.75 -11.52
C LYS A 50 -3.27 13.44 -12.17
N ALA A 51 -2.53 12.35 -11.90
CA ALA A 51 -2.88 11.03 -12.41
C ALA A 51 -4.26 10.56 -11.90
N ALA A 52 -4.54 10.75 -10.61
CA ALA A 52 -5.84 10.43 -10.02
C ALA A 52 -6.97 11.27 -10.62
N ALA A 53 -6.75 12.57 -10.84
CA ALA A 53 -7.73 13.46 -11.47
C ALA A 53 -8.05 13.05 -12.91
N THR A 54 -7.06 12.64 -13.69
CA THR A 54 -7.29 12.09 -15.04
C THR A 54 -8.07 10.78 -14.99
N ALA A 55 -7.68 9.84 -14.13
CA ALA A 55 -8.36 8.54 -13.99
C ALA A 55 -9.81 8.67 -13.50
N PHE A 56 -10.11 9.69 -12.69
CA PHE A 56 -11.44 9.94 -12.15
C PHE A 56 -12.49 10.14 -13.24
N LEU A 57 -12.13 10.78 -14.37
CA LEU A 57 -13.07 11.04 -15.47
C LEU A 57 -13.68 9.75 -16.03
N THR A 58 -12.87 8.71 -16.19
CA THR A 58 -13.35 7.40 -16.67
C THR A 58 -13.85 6.51 -15.54
N TRP A 59 -13.22 6.57 -14.37
CA TRP A 59 -13.60 5.73 -13.22
C TRP A 59 -14.98 6.07 -12.67
N SER A 60 -15.31 7.37 -12.58
CA SER A 60 -16.61 7.84 -12.07
C SER A 60 -17.77 7.52 -13.00
N ALA A 61 -17.50 7.27 -14.28
CA ALA A 61 -18.50 6.92 -15.29
C ALA A 61 -18.82 5.41 -15.32
N LEU A 62 -18.07 4.57 -14.61
CA LEU A 62 -18.35 3.12 -14.53
C LEU A 62 -19.68 2.86 -13.84
N ASP A 63 -20.35 1.77 -14.20
CA ASP A 63 -21.54 1.32 -13.48
C ASP A 63 -21.18 0.70 -12.11
N VAL A 64 -22.19 0.37 -11.32
CA VAL A 64 -21.99 -0.21 -9.98
C VAL A 64 -21.38 -1.60 -10.08
N GLU A 65 -21.80 -2.38 -11.08
CA GLU A 65 -21.42 -3.76 -11.33
C GLU A 65 -19.94 -3.88 -11.71
N GLU A 66 -19.43 -2.98 -12.54
CA GLU A 66 -18.03 -2.87 -12.94
C GLU A 66 -17.17 -2.50 -11.74
N ARG A 67 -17.58 -1.49 -10.95
CA ARG A 67 -16.87 -1.15 -9.70
C ARG A 67 -16.83 -2.32 -8.73
N ALA A 68 -17.94 -3.06 -8.60
CA ALA A 68 -18.00 -4.26 -7.76
C ALA A 68 -17.01 -5.34 -8.22
N LYS A 69 -16.84 -5.56 -9.54
CA LYS A 69 -15.83 -6.49 -10.06
C LYS A 69 -14.41 -6.09 -9.63
N TYR A 70 -14.07 -4.80 -9.66
CA TYR A 70 -12.75 -4.35 -9.17
C TYR A 70 -12.58 -4.56 -7.67
N MET A 71 -13.59 -4.22 -6.86
CA MET A 71 -13.55 -4.42 -5.40
C MET A 71 -13.41 -5.90 -5.05
N ASN A 72 -14.17 -6.80 -5.69
CA ASN A 72 -14.06 -8.24 -5.47
C ASN A 72 -12.65 -8.76 -5.82
N ARG A 73 -12.08 -8.31 -6.95
CA ARG A 73 -10.70 -8.69 -7.33
C ARG A 73 -9.64 -8.20 -6.33
N ILE A 74 -9.86 -7.05 -5.71
CA ILE A 74 -9.01 -6.55 -4.63
C ILE A 74 -9.15 -7.47 -3.41
N GLY A 75 -10.38 -7.78 -3.00
CA GLY A 75 -10.67 -8.73 -1.91
C GLY A 75 -10.02 -10.09 -2.12
N ASP A 76 -10.19 -10.70 -3.30
CA ASP A 76 -9.56 -11.97 -3.67
C ASP A 76 -8.03 -11.90 -3.54
N GLY A 77 -7.43 -10.79 -4.00
CA GLY A 77 -6.00 -10.57 -3.91
C GLY A 77 -5.48 -10.35 -2.49
N ILE A 78 -6.28 -9.77 -1.59
CA ILE A 78 -5.95 -9.62 -0.17
C ILE A 78 -6.09 -10.99 0.51
N ALA A 79 -7.19 -11.72 0.28
CA ALA A 79 -7.44 -13.05 0.83
C ALA A 79 -6.32 -14.03 0.45
N ALA A 80 -5.90 -14.05 -0.81
CA ALA A 80 -4.82 -14.91 -1.29
C ALA A 80 -3.46 -14.62 -0.64
N ARG A 81 -3.27 -13.43 -0.04
CA ARG A 81 -2.02 -12.99 0.61
C ARG A 81 -2.21 -12.73 2.11
N MET A 82 -3.23 -13.32 2.72
CA MET A 82 -3.62 -13.01 4.10
C MET A 82 -2.47 -13.19 5.10
N ASP A 83 -1.73 -14.29 4.99
CA ASP A 83 -0.64 -14.59 5.93
C ASP A 83 0.54 -13.60 5.79
N GLU A 84 0.87 -13.23 4.56
CA GLU A 84 1.92 -12.26 4.23
C GLU A 84 1.55 -10.87 4.78
N LEU A 85 0.35 -10.38 4.45
CA LEU A 85 -0.12 -9.07 4.88
C LEU A 85 -0.24 -8.99 6.40
N ALA A 86 -0.76 -10.03 7.06
CA ALA A 86 -0.88 -10.03 8.52
C ALA A 86 0.49 -10.06 9.20
N THR A 87 1.47 -10.76 8.62
CA THR A 87 2.84 -10.75 9.14
C THR A 87 3.47 -9.37 8.98
N ALA A 88 3.31 -8.72 7.83
CA ALA A 88 3.82 -7.37 7.60
C ALA A 88 3.20 -6.35 8.57
N ILE A 89 1.87 -6.35 8.70
CA ILE A 89 1.14 -5.44 9.60
C ILE A 89 1.51 -5.70 11.06
N SER A 90 1.63 -6.97 11.47
CA SER A 90 2.03 -7.34 12.84
C SER A 90 3.41 -6.80 13.19
N ARG A 91 4.37 -6.91 12.27
CA ARG A 91 5.73 -6.40 12.45
C ARG A 91 5.79 -4.88 12.43
N GLU A 92 4.98 -4.22 11.61
CA GLU A 92 4.95 -2.76 11.54
C GLU A 92 4.23 -2.12 12.73
N THR A 93 3.09 -2.67 13.14
CA THR A 93 2.17 -2.04 14.12
C THR A 93 2.18 -2.66 15.51
N GLY A 94 2.78 -3.84 15.68
CA GLY A 94 2.91 -4.53 16.96
C GLY A 94 1.70 -5.37 17.39
N MET A 95 0.60 -5.40 16.61
CA MET A 95 -0.51 -6.32 16.87
C MET A 95 -0.05 -7.77 16.67
N THR A 96 -0.52 -8.70 17.51
CA THR A 96 -0.17 -10.12 17.33
C THR A 96 -0.70 -10.64 15.99
N LYS A 97 0.07 -11.51 15.31
CA LYS A 97 -0.27 -12.02 13.98
C LYS A 97 -1.69 -12.58 13.88
N PHE A 98 -2.16 -13.29 14.90
CA PHE A 98 -3.53 -13.82 14.96
C PHE A 98 -4.59 -12.71 14.89
N LEU A 99 -4.43 -11.64 15.68
CA LEU A 99 -5.34 -10.51 15.66
C LEU A 99 -5.21 -9.71 14.35
N SER A 100 -4.00 -9.56 13.80
CA SER A 100 -3.80 -8.92 12.50
C SER A 100 -4.48 -9.68 11.36
N GLN A 101 -4.42 -11.03 11.37
CA GLN A 101 -5.14 -11.86 10.40
C GLN A 101 -6.66 -11.66 10.50
N MET A 102 -7.20 -11.74 11.71
CA MET A 102 -8.65 -11.65 11.94
C MET A 102 -9.21 -10.25 11.68
N ILE A 103 -8.52 -9.21 12.17
CA ILE A 103 -9.05 -7.85 12.22
C ILE A 103 -8.53 -7.00 11.06
N GLN A 104 -7.20 -6.85 10.96
CA GLN A 104 -6.61 -5.87 10.04
C GLN A 104 -6.58 -6.34 8.58
N VAL A 105 -6.54 -7.65 8.34
CA VAL A 105 -6.63 -8.23 6.99
C VAL A 105 -8.00 -8.86 6.74
N GLY A 106 -8.59 -9.52 7.74
CA GLY A 106 -9.82 -10.28 7.57
C GLY A 106 -11.09 -9.45 7.42
N LEU A 107 -11.26 -8.37 8.21
CA LEU A 107 -12.49 -7.54 8.14
C LEU A 107 -12.65 -6.72 6.85
N PRO A 108 -11.58 -6.24 6.19
CA PRO A 108 -11.70 -5.52 4.91
C PRO A 108 -12.04 -6.39 3.68
N ILE A 109 -12.02 -7.72 3.80
CA ILE A 109 -12.41 -8.67 2.74
C ILE A 109 -13.89 -8.99 2.87
#